data_AF-A0A6I4IVK0-F1
#
_entry.id   AF-A0A6I4IVK0-F1
#
_cell.length_a   1.000
_cell.length_b   1.000
_cell.length_c   1.000
_cell.angle_alpha   90.00
_cell.angle_beta   90.00
_cell.angle_gamma   90.00
#
_symmetry.space_group_name_H-M   'P 1'
#
loop_
_entity.id
_entity.type
_entity.pdbx_description
1 polymer ?
#
loop_
_entity_poly.entity_id
_entity_poly.type
_entity_poly.pdbx_seq_one_letter_code
_entity_poly.pdbx_strand_id
1 'polypeptide(L)'
;MKKNYVLLLTMLLLSITMYSQDIDFKKGKVLADKKSVFDFDKRKMGSELSLFKLDTKTELIYIEINNNNTISYLDDDFVKIVFPKNEVTIESTLLIDKNFKEIIQLLFMNNVVDYNGTINQENLFLFKQRQNNRKI
;
A
#
# COMPACT_ATOMS: atom_id res chain seq x y z
N MET A 1 44.30 -10.99 19.04
CA MET A 1 43.38 -11.25 17.91
C MET A 1 41.88 -10.98 18.21
N LYS A 2 41.48 -10.52 19.41
CA LYS A 2 40.06 -10.30 19.77
C LYS A 2 39.48 -8.93 19.36
N LYS A 3 40.30 -7.98 18.89
CA LYS A 3 39.87 -6.59 18.59
C LYS A 3 39.21 -6.40 17.21
N ASN A 4 39.29 -7.38 16.30
CA ASN A 4 38.75 -7.24 14.94
C ASN A 4 37.27 -7.62 14.82
N TYR A 5 36.72 -8.38 15.77
CA TYR A 5 35.31 -8.79 15.75
C TYR A 5 34.34 -7.65 16.07
N VAL A 6 34.76 -6.68 16.89
CA VAL A 6 33.94 -5.51 17.22
C VAL A 6 33.74 -4.61 15.99
N LEU A 7 34.78 -4.44 15.17
CA LEU A 7 34.71 -3.65 13.93
C LEU A 7 33.85 -4.33 12.86
N LEU A 8 33.91 -5.66 12.78
CA LEU A 8 33.07 -6.44 11.88
C LEU A 8 31.58 -6.35 12.28
N LEU A 9 31.30 -6.40 13.59
CA LEU A 9 29.95 -6.27 14.12
C LEU A 9 29.37 -4.87 13.89
N THR A 10 30.17 -3.80 14.05
CA THR A 10 29.72 -2.43 13.75
C THR A 10 29.49 -2.18 12.27
N MET A 11 30.29 -2.77 11.36
CA MET A 11 30.00 -2.69 9.92
C MET A 11 28.74 -3.46 9.52
N LEU A 12 28.47 -4.61 10.16
CA LEU A 12 27.25 -5.39 9.91
C LEU A 12 25.99 -4.62 10.34
N LEU A 13 26.06 -3.91 11.48
CA LEU A 13 24.97 -3.08 12.00
C LEU A 13 24.72 -1.79 11.21
N LEU A 14 25.65 -1.36 10.35
CA LEU A 14 25.44 -0.22 9.44
C LEU A 14 24.82 -0.64 8.09
N SER A 15 24.82 -1.93 7.78
CA SER A 15 24.27 -2.47 6.53
C SER A 15 22.75 -2.69 6.57
N ILE A 16 22.12 -2.54 7.74
CA ILE A 16 20.66 -2.46 7.88
C ILE A 16 20.20 -1.06 7.45
N THR A 17 20.39 -0.73 6.17
CA THR A 17 19.67 0.38 5.56
C THR A 17 18.19 -0.02 5.53
N MET A 18 17.39 0.57 6.42
CA MET A 18 15.95 0.51 6.33
C MET A 18 15.54 1.22 5.04
N TYR A 19 15.35 0.45 3.97
CA TYR A 19 14.76 0.95 2.73
C TYR A 19 13.31 1.32 3.03
N SER A 20 13.07 2.58 3.40
CA SER A 20 11.74 3.16 3.36
C SER A 20 11.39 3.33 1.89
N GLN A 21 10.47 2.51 1.37
CA GLN A 21 10.04 2.63 -0.03
C GLN A 21 9.34 3.98 -0.22
N ASP A 22 9.91 4.86 -1.05
CA ASP A 22 9.27 6.14 -1.37
C ASP A 22 8.26 5.94 -2.50
N ILE A 23 7.00 6.23 -2.20
CA ILE A 23 5.89 6.15 -3.16
C ILE A 23 5.57 7.54 -3.70
N ASP A 24 5.64 7.78 -4.99
CA ASP A 24 5.32 9.07 -5.59
C ASP A 24 4.23 8.94 -6.67
N PHE A 25 3.43 9.99 -6.83
CA PHE A 25 2.42 10.09 -7.88
C PHE A 25 2.88 11.12 -8.91
N LYS A 26 3.25 10.65 -10.11
CA LYS A 26 3.81 11.53 -11.14
C LYS A 26 3.28 11.17 -12.51
N LYS A 27 2.68 12.16 -13.20
CA LYS A 27 2.20 12.04 -14.59
C LYS A 27 1.29 10.82 -14.82
N GLY A 28 0.33 10.58 -13.91
CA GLY A 28 -0.59 9.44 -14.00
C GLY A 28 0.05 8.08 -13.65
N LYS A 29 1.27 8.06 -13.12
CA LYS A 29 1.97 6.85 -12.68
C LYS A 29 2.27 6.88 -11.19
N VAL A 30 2.24 5.71 -10.56
CA VAL A 30 2.77 5.47 -9.23
C VAL A 30 4.20 4.99 -9.37
N LEU A 31 5.12 5.70 -8.70
CA LEU A 31 6.52 5.37 -8.68
C LEU A 31 6.87 4.80 -7.30
N ALA A 32 7.48 3.62 -7.24
CA ALA A 32 8.11 3.10 -6.03
C ALA A 32 9.63 3.22 -6.21
N ASP A 33 10.30 3.97 -5.33
CA ASP A 33 11.73 4.26 -5.42
C ASP A 33 12.15 4.77 -6.82
N LYS A 34 11.35 5.70 -7.36
CA LYS A 34 11.50 6.32 -8.70
C LYS A 34 11.26 5.37 -9.89
N LYS A 35 10.97 4.09 -9.67
CA LYS A 35 10.55 3.15 -10.73
C LYS A 35 9.03 3.22 -10.89
N SER A 36 8.54 3.42 -12.11
CA SER A 36 7.09 3.34 -12.38
C SER A 36 6.60 1.90 -12.19
N VAL A 37 5.56 1.72 -11.38
CA VAL A 37 5.00 0.39 -11.05
C VAL A 37 3.54 0.26 -11.49
N PHE A 38 2.76 1.33 -11.37
CA PHE A 38 1.36 1.35 -11.79
C PHE A 38 1.06 2.59 -12.61
N ASP A 39 0.03 2.50 -13.46
CA ASP A 39 -0.74 3.68 -13.85
C ASP A 39 -1.84 3.90 -12.80
N PHE A 40 -2.29 5.13 -12.62
CA PHE A 40 -3.39 5.42 -11.70
C PHE A 40 -4.42 6.39 -12.29
N ASP A 41 -5.64 6.27 -11.79
CA ASP A 41 -6.71 7.24 -12.05
C ASP A 41 -7.42 7.59 -10.73
N LYS A 42 -7.74 8.87 -10.54
CA LYS A 42 -8.46 9.37 -9.37
C LYS A 42 -9.89 9.71 -9.75
N ARG A 43 -10.85 9.20 -8.98
CA ARG A 43 -12.29 9.36 -9.24
C ARG A 43 -12.98 10.02 -8.05
N LYS A 44 -14.26 10.37 -8.20
CA LYS A 44 -15.11 11.02 -7.19
C LYS A 44 -14.40 12.14 -6.40
N MET A 45 -13.91 13.16 -7.10
CA MET A 45 -13.20 14.29 -6.47
C MET A 45 -11.98 13.88 -5.62
N GLY A 46 -11.39 12.71 -5.88
CA GLY A 46 -10.21 12.22 -5.20
C GLY A 46 -10.49 11.34 -3.97
N SER A 47 -11.73 10.92 -3.71
CA SER A 47 -12.02 9.91 -2.68
C SER A 47 -11.79 8.48 -3.16
N GLU A 48 -11.58 8.29 -4.47
CA GLU A 48 -11.33 6.98 -5.07
C GLU A 48 -10.04 7.00 -5.91
N LEU A 49 -9.31 5.88 -5.90
CA LEU A 49 -8.11 5.64 -6.68
C LEU A 49 -8.14 4.24 -7.29
N SER A 50 -7.93 4.15 -8.59
CA SER A 50 -7.63 2.89 -9.28
C SER A 50 -6.15 2.81 -9.62
N LEU A 51 -5.56 1.65 -9.39
CA LEU A 51 -4.21 1.29 -9.83
C LEU A 51 -4.31 0.22 -10.91
N PHE A 52 -3.71 0.51 -12.06
CA PHE A 52 -3.68 -0.36 -13.22
C PHE A 52 -2.29 -0.94 -13.40
N LYS A 53 -2.23 -2.15 -13.95
CA LYS A 53 -0.96 -2.71 -14.44
C LYS A 53 -0.35 -1.72 -15.43
N LEU A 54 0.94 -1.40 -15.22
CA LEU A 54 1.68 -0.40 -15.97
C LEU A 54 1.49 -0.53 -17.49
N ASP A 55 1.16 0.59 -18.14
CA ASP A 55 0.91 0.74 -19.57
C ASP A 55 -0.22 -0.14 -20.10
N THR A 56 -1.19 -0.48 -19.24
CA THR A 56 -2.38 -1.25 -19.61
C THR A 56 -3.65 -0.68 -18.98
N LYS A 57 -4.81 -1.20 -19.38
CA LYS A 57 -6.12 -0.90 -18.78
C LYS A 57 -6.57 -1.93 -17.74
N THR A 58 -5.68 -2.82 -17.32
CA THR A 58 -6.04 -3.90 -16.37
C THR A 58 -5.98 -3.34 -14.96
N GLU A 59 -7.14 -3.13 -14.33
CA GLU A 59 -7.22 -2.71 -12.92
C GLU A 59 -6.74 -3.84 -12.01
N LEU A 60 -5.78 -3.52 -11.13
CA LEU A 60 -5.21 -4.45 -10.17
C LEU A 60 -5.70 -4.18 -8.76
N ILE A 61 -5.84 -2.90 -8.41
CA ILE A 61 -6.20 -2.47 -7.06
C ILE A 61 -7.13 -1.27 -7.18
N TYR A 62 -8.23 -1.29 -6.43
CA TYR A 62 -9.11 -0.15 -6.24
C TYR A 62 -9.10 0.24 -4.76
N ILE A 63 -8.99 1.53 -4.47
CA ILE A 63 -9.00 2.10 -3.12
C ILE A 63 -10.07 3.18 -3.05
N GLU A 64 -10.91 3.10 -2.03
CA GLU A 64 -11.92 4.10 -1.69
C GLU A 64 -11.73 4.53 -0.25
N ILE A 65 -11.60 5.84 -0.04
CA ILE A 65 -11.63 6.46 1.28
C ILE A 65 -13.05 6.99 1.46
N ASN A 66 -13.86 6.26 2.22
CA ASN A 66 -15.25 6.61 2.45
C ASN A 66 -15.34 7.40 3.75
N ASN A 67 -15.51 8.71 3.58
CA ASN A 67 -15.82 9.64 4.65
C ASN A 67 -17.28 10.02 4.44
N ASN A 68 -18.20 9.53 5.27
CA ASN A 68 -19.63 9.42 4.97
C ASN A 68 -20.40 10.78 4.98
N ASN A 69 -19.72 11.87 4.64
CA ASN A 69 -20.19 13.27 4.43
C ASN A 69 -21.11 13.85 5.51
N THR A 70 -21.21 13.23 6.69
CA THR A 70 -22.06 13.67 7.79
C THR A 70 -21.17 14.03 8.98
N ILE A 71 -21.07 15.33 9.28
CA ILE A 71 -20.14 15.96 10.24
C ILE A 71 -20.21 15.37 11.67
N SER A 72 -21.20 14.53 11.99
CA SER A 72 -21.50 14.09 13.36
C SER A 72 -21.22 12.62 13.69
N TYR A 73 -20.86 11.76 12.74
CA TYR A 73 -20.70 10.31 13.01
C TYR A 73 -19.41 9.75 12.40
N LEU A 74 -18.32 9.81 13.16
CA LEU A 74 -17.01 9.22 12.81
C LEU A 74 -17.04 7.68 12.76
N ASP A 75 -18.08 7.05 13.33
CA ASP A 75 -18.14 5.59 13.52
C ASP A 75 -18.33 4.80 12.20
N ASP A 76 -18.72 5.47 11.11
CA ASP A 76 -19.02 4.82 9.83
C ASP A 76 -17.92 4.97 8.77
N ASP A 77 -16.87 5.75 9.05
CA ASP A 77 -15.78 6.02 8.09
C ASP A 77 -14.86 4.79 7.96
N PHE A 78 -14.48 4.49 6.72
CA PHE A 78 -13.63 3.33 6.44
C PHE A 78 -12.87 3.50 5.13
N VAL A 79 -11.76 2.78 5.03
CA VAL A 79 -11.05 2.56 3.77
C VAL A 79 -11.43 1.20 3.22
N LYS A 80 -11.81 1.17 1.95
CA LYS A 80 -12.01 -0.06 1.17
C LYS A 80 -10.88 -0.26 0.19
N ILE A 81 -10.31 -1.45 0.18
CA ILE A 81 -9.28 -1.88 -0.79
C ILE A 81 -9.79 -3.14 -1.48
N VAL A 82 -9.89 -3.12 -2.80
CA VAL A 82 -10.36 -4.22 -3.63
C VAL A 82 -9.24 -4.67 -4.54
N PHE A 83 -9.05 -5.99 -4.63
CA PHE A 83 -8.14 -6.67 -5.53
C PHE A 83 -8.95 -7.54 -6.49
N PRO A 84 -9.42 -7.00 -7.64
CA PRO A 84 -10.47 -7.64 -8.45
C PRO A 84 -10.07 -9.04 -8.93
N LYS A 85 -8.86 -9.19 -9.46
CA LYS A 85 -8.34 -10.48 -9.96
C LYS A 85 -8.20 -11.55 -8.86
N ASN A 86 -8.06 -11.12 -7.61
CA ASN A 86 -7.85 -11.99 -6.46
C ASN A 86 -9.15 -12.25 -5.67
N GLU A 87 -10.26 -11.60 -6.04
CA GLU A 87 -11.54 -11.66 -5.31
C GLU A 87 -11.40 -11.30 -3.82
N VAL A 88 -10.46 -10.41 -3.50
CA VAL A 88 -10.23 -9.94 -2.13
C VAL A 88 -10.72 -8.52 -1.97
N THR A 89 -11.59 -8.32 -0.99
CA THR A 89 -11.97 -7.01 -0.46
C THR A 89 -11.52 -6.90 0.99
N ILE A 90 -10.98 -5.73 1.35
CA ILE A 90 -10.56 -5.35 2.70
C ILE A 90 -11.31 -4.06 3.05
N GLU A 91 -12.04 -4.08 4.15
CA GLU A 91 -12.67 -2.88 4.73
C GLU A 91 -12.07 -2.63 6.11
N SER A 92 -11.47 -1.45 6.28
CA SER A 92 -10.67 -1.13 7.46
C SER A 92 -11.01 0.25 8.02
N THR A 93 -11.35 0.29 9.30
CA THR A 93 -11.42 1.54 10.08
C THR A 93 -10.03 1.96 10.61
N LEU A 94 -9.04 1.04 10.62
CA LEU A 94 -7.67 1.34 11.04
C LEU A 94 -6.85 2.14 10.01
N LEU A 95 -7.35 2.27 8.78
CA LEU A 95 -6.66 2.96 7.69
C LEU A 95 -7.26 4.35 7.39
N ILE A 96 -8.27 4.81 8.15
CA ILE A 96 -9.00 6.07 7.88
C ILE A 96 -8.11 7.31 7.86
N ASP A 97 -7.09 7.35 8.71
CA ASP A 97 -6.16 8.49 8.80
C ASP A 97 -5.07 8.44 7.71
N LYS A 98 -5.08 7.43 6.83
CA LYS A 98 -4.06 7.24 5.81
C LYS A 98 -4.53 7.73 4.45
N ASN A 99 -3.67 8.51 3.79
CA ASN A 99 -3.89 8.87 2.40
C ASN A 99 -3.48 7.72 1.45
N PHE A 100 -3.80 7.86 0.16
CA PHE A 100 -3.47 6.82 -0.82
C PHE A 100 -1.98 6.48 -0.91
N LYS A 101 -1.07 7.45 -0.76
CA LYS A 101 0.39 7.19 -0.80
C LYS A 101 0.77 6.23 0.32
N GLU A 102 0.27 6.49 1.52
CA GLU A 102 0.55 5.67 2.71
C GLU A 102 -0.08 4.28 2.61
N ILE A 103 -1.31 4.17 2.09
CA ILE A 103 -1.96 2.87 1.86
C ILE A 103 -1.14 2.05 0.85
N ILE A 104 -0.73 2.64 -0.27
CA ILE A 104 0.09 1.95 -1.27
C ILE A 104 1.44 1.55 -0.67
N GLN A 105 2.08 2.44 0.09
CA GLN A 105 3.33 2.15 0.76
C GLN A 105 3.19 0.94 1.70
N LEU A 106 2.09 0.82 2.44
CA LEU A 106 1.83 -0.35 3.27
C LEU A 106 1.76 -1.64 2.45
N LEU A 107 1.20 -1.62 1.23
CA LEU A 107 1.17 -2.79 0.35
C LEU A 107 2.58 -3.23 -0.06
N PHE A 108 3.47 -2.29 -0.36
CA PHE A 108 4.88 -2.59 -0.63
C PHE A 108 5.61 -3.09 0.62
N MET A 109 5.47 -2.40 1.76
CA MET A 109 6.11 -2.78 3.03
C MET A 109 5.70 -4.18 3.52
N ASN A 110 4.47 -4.60 3.21
CA ASN A 110 3.96 -5.93 3.57
C ASN A 110 4.19 -6.97 2.45
N ASN A 111 4.94 -6.64 1.41
CA ASN A 111 5.19 -7.49 0.24
C ASN A 111 3.90 -8.04 -0.40
N VAL A 112 2.79 -7.29 -0.28
CA VAL A 112 1.53 -7.59 -0.98
C VAL A 112 1.69 -7.32 -2.47
N VAL A 113 2.47 -6.29 -2.79
CA VAL A 113 2.82 -5.85 -4.13
C VAL A 113 4.34 -5.76 -4.25
N ASP A 114 4.90 -6.25 -5.36
CA ASP A 114 6.31 -6.08 -5.70
C ASP A 114 6.58 -4.87 -6.62
N TYR A 115 7.85 -4.55 -6.85
CA TYR A 115 8.27 -3.47 -7.76
C TYR A 115 7.94 -3.70 -9.25
N ASN A 116 7.31 -4.82 -9.60
CA ASN A 116 6.79 -5.11 -10.94
C ASN A 116 5.26 -4.99 -11.01
N GLY A 117 4.61 -4.61 -9.89
CA GLY A 117 3.16 -4.50 -9.79
C GLY A 117 2.47 -5.86 -9.67
N THR A 118 3.21 -6.91 -9.31
CA THR A 118 2.66 -8.26 -9.12
C THR A 118 2.14 -8.42 -7.71
N ILE A 119 0.98 -9.04 -7.58
CA ILE A 119 0.33 -9.28 -6.28
C ILE A 119 0.74 -10.64 -5.74
N ASN A 120 1.29 -10.65 -4.54
CA ASN A 120 1.58 -11.87 -3.80
C ASN A 120 0.32 -12.32 -3.03
N GLN A 121 -0.24 -13.47 -3.41
CA GLN A 121 -1.50 -13.97 -2.84
C GLN A 121 -1.41 -14.31 -1.35
N GLU A 122 -0.30 -14.91 -0.92
CA GLU A 122 -0.08 -15.29 0.48
C GLU A 122 0.00 -14.05 1.37
N ASN A 123 0.81 -13.06 0.96
CA ASN A 123 0.94 -11.81 1.70
C ASN A 123 -0.35 -10.99 1.66
N LEU A 124 -1.11 -11.02 0.56
CA LEU A 124 -2.43 -10.40 0.48
C LEU A 124 -3.39 -11.01 1.50
N PHE A 125 -3.39 -12.33 1.64
CA PHE A 125 -4.23 -13.02 2.63
C PHE A 125 -3.84 -12.64 4.06
N LEU A 126 -2.54 -12.62 4.37
CA LEU A 126 -2.04 -12.19 5.68
C LEU A 126 -2.35 -10.71 5.97
N PHE A 127 -2.22 -9.84 4.96
CA PHE A 127 -2.56 -8.43 5.06
C PHE A 127 -4.06 -8.23 5.32
N LYS A 128 -4.92 -8.97 4.59
CA LYS A 128 -6.37 -8.99 4.83
C LYS A 128 -6.70 -9.36 6.28
N GLN A 129 -6.11 -10.43 6.80
CA GLN A 129 -6.38 -10.84 8.19
C GLN A 129 -6.05 -9.75 9.22
N ARG A 130 -5.01 -8.94 8.98
CA ARG A 130 -4.61 -7.85 9.89
C ARG A 130 -5.46 -6.60 9.72
N GLN A 131 -5.85 -6.29 8.49
CA GLN A 131 -6.44 -4.99 8.15
C GLN A 131 -7.95 -5.02 8.01
N ASN A 132 -8.57 -6.19 7.78
CA ASN A 132 -10.02 -6.29 7.61
C ASN A 132 -10.73 -6.38 8.97
N ASN A 133 -11.13 -5.24 9.51
CA ASN A 133 -11.66 -5.10 10.88
C ASN A 133 -13.04 -4.43 10.94
N ARG A 134 -13.58 -3.95 9.81
CA ARG A 134 -14.92 -3.38 9.81
C ARG A 134 -15.93 -4.48 10.14
N LYS A 135 -16.67 -4.29 11.24
CA LYS A 135 -17.80 -5.14 11.59
C LYS A 135 -18.98 -4.70 10.72
N ILE A 136 -19.46 -5.61 9.89
CA ILE A 136 -20.70 -5.44 9.11
C ILE A 136 -21.89 -5.69 10.05
#